data_AF-A0AAX0L3U3-F1
#
_entry.id   AF-A0AAX0L3U3-F1
#
_cell.length_a   1.000
_cell.length_b   1.000
_cell.length_c   1.000
_cell.angle_alpha   90.00
_cell.angle_beta   90.00
_cell.angle_gamma   90.00
#
_symmetry.space_group_name_H-M   'P 1'
#
loop_
_entity.id
_entity.type
_entity.pdbx_description
1 polymer ?
#
loop_
_entity_poly.entity_id
_entity_poly.type
_entity_poly.pdbx_seq_one_letter_code
_entity_poly.pdbx_strand_id
1 'polypeptide(L)'
;MNTAFLLIAMYSGRPIIPAEDVARDFFGLSTDKFIRKVSAGSIALPLVRMEASQKCAKGVHIDDLAEYLDKRRAAAVKECLQLQGLR
;
A
#
# COMPACT_ATOMS: atom_id res chain seq x y z
N MET A 1 13.78 -2.48 -10.81
CA MET A 1 12.80 -3.57 -10.62
C MET A 1 11.44 -2.91 -10.55
N ASN A 2 10.47 -3.37 -11.34
CA ASN A 2 9.13 -2.78 -11.35
C ASN A 2 8.29 -3.46 -10.26
N THR A 3 8.03 -2.75 -9.16
CA THR A 3 7.25 -3.27 -8.03
C THR A 3 5.84 -3.67 -8.46
N ALA A 4 5.22 -2.94 -9.40
CA ALA A 4 3.89 -3.29 -9.92
C ALA A 4 3.87 -4.68 -10.57
N PHE A 5 4.91 -5.04 -11.35
CA PHE A 5 4.99 -6.36 -11.99
C PHE A 5 5.05 -7.50 -10.95
N LEU A 6 5.77 -7.31 -9.85
CA LEU A 6 5.84 -8.29 -8.76
C LEU A 6 4.52 -8.42 -8.03
N LEU A 7 3.84 -7.29 -7.77
CA LEU A 7 2.51 -7.29 -7.15
C LEU A 7 1.47 -7.98 -8.04
N ILE A 8 1.54 -7.81 -9.36
CA ILE A 8 0.63 -8.47 -10.31
C ILE A 8 0.76 -9.99 -10.17
N ALA A 9 1.99 -10.50 -10.11
CA ALA A 9 2.23 -11.92 -9.90
C ALA A 9 1.74 -12.39 -8.51
N MET A 10 2.04 -11.63 -7.45
CA MET A 10 1.63 -11.94 -6.07
C MET A 10 0.11 -12.03 -5.92
N TYR A 11 -0.62 -11.12 -6.55
CA TYR A 11 -2.08 -11.03 -6.44
C TYR A 11 -2.84 -11.61 -7.64
N SER A 12 -2.18 -12.42 -8.48
CA SER A 12 -2.80 -13.11 -9.63
C SER A 12 -3.57 -12.17 -10.57
N GLY A 13 -3.00 -10.99 -10.88
CA GLY A 13 -3.58 -10.04 -11.83
C GLY A 13 -4.81 -9.27 -11.34
N ARG A 14 -5.08 -9.24 -10.03
CA ARG A 14 -6.17 -8.43 -9.47
C ARG A 14 -5.84 -6.93 -9.59
N PRO A 15 -6.72 -6.12 -10.20
CA PRO A 15 -6.47 -4.67 -10.35
C PRO A 15 -6.64 -3.93 -9.01
N ILE A 16 -7.54 -4.41 -8.16
CA ILE A 16 -7.82 -3.84 -6.84
C ILE A 16 -7.57 -4.91 -5.80
N ILE A 17 -6.64 -4.62 -4.90
CA ILE A 17 -6.28 -5.53 -3.81
C ILE A 17 -7.19 -5.23 -2.62
N PRO A 18 -7.91 -6.23 -2.07
CA PRO A 18 -8.75 -6.04 -0.91
C PRO A 18 -7.99 -5.39 0.25
N ALA A 19 -8.65 -4.47 0.98
CA ALA A 19 -8.03 -3.76 2.09
C ALA A 19 -7.53 -4.73 3.20
N GLU A 20 -8.17 -5.88 3.36
CA GLU A 20 -7.75 -6.94 4.28
C GLU A 20 -6.41 -7.57 3.89
N ASP A 21 -6.21 -7.82 2.60
CA ASP A 21 -4.97 -8.38 2.07
C ASP A 21 -3.84 -7.36 2.23
N VAL A 22 -4.07 -6.10 1.85
CA VAL A 22 -3.08 -5.03 2.02
C VAL A 22 -2.71 -4.85 3.50
N ALA A 23 -3.70 -4.82 4.40
CA ALA A 23 -3.49 -4.64 5.83
C ALA A 23 -2.65 -5.79 6.44
N ARG A 24 -2.92 -7.03 6.03
CA ARG A 24 -2.20 -8.22 6.47
C ARG A 24 -0.77 -8.25 5.91
N ASP A 25 -0.64 -8.08 4.60
CA ASP A 25 0.61 -8.37 3.89
C ASP A 25 1.67 -7.28 4.07
N PHE A 26 1.28 -6.02 4.23
CA PHE A 26 2.23 -4.88 4.29
C PHE A 26 2.23 -4.11 5.62
N PHE A 27 1.16 -4.17 6.40
CA PHE A 27 1.02 -3.32 7.59
C PHE A 27 0.93 -4.09 8.91
N GLY A 28 0.61 -5.39 8.89
CA GLY A 28 0.36 -6.16 10.11
C GLY A 28 -0.75 -5.57 10.98
N LEU A 29 -1.77 -4.96 10.34
CA LEU A 29 -2.91 -4.32 11.03
C LEU A 29 -4.18 -5.13 10.80
N SER A 30 -5.16 -4.98 11.71
CA SER A 30 -6.53 -5.35 11.38
C SER A 30 -7.07 -4.47 10.25
N THR A 31 -7.96 -5.02 9.44
CA THR A 31 -8.58 -4.32 8.31
C THR A 31 -9.23 -2.99 8.73
N ASP A 32 -9.93 -2.97 9.87
CA ASP A 32 -10.55 -1.75 10.42
C ASP A 32 -9.50 -0.67 10.75
N LYS A 33 -8.44 -1.05 11.46
CA LYS A 33 -7.36 -0.13 11.84
C LYS A 33 -6.63 0.41 10.62
N PHE A 34 -6.42 -0.43 9.60
CA PHE A 34 -5.86 -0.01 8.32
C PHE A 34 -6.76 1.01 7.62
N ILE A 35 -8.04 0.71 7.43
CA ILE A 35 -9.02 1.61 6.81
C ILE A 35 -9.09 2.95 7.57
N ARG A 36 -9.10 2.92 8.90
CA ARG A 36 -9.12 4.13 9.74
C ARG A 36 -7.88 4.98 9.53
N LYS A 37 -6.69 4.38 9.50
CA LYS A 37 -5.43 5.11 9.27
C LYS A 37 -5.33 5.70 7.86
N VAL A 38 -5.80 4.97 6.85
CA VAL A 38 -5.85 5.47 5.47
C VAL A 38 -6.83 6.64 5.38
N SER A 39 -8.03 6.49 5.93
CA SER A 39 -9.07 7.55 5.91
C SER A 39 -8.65 8.80 6.69
N ALA A 40 -7.80 8.64 7.72
CA ALA A 40 -7.22 9.75 8.49
C ALA A 40 -5.95 10.34 7.84
N GLY A 41 -5.52 9.85 6.68
CA GLY A 41 -4.30 10.30 5.99
C GLY A 41 -2.98 9.88 6.64
N SER A 42 -3.02 9.06 7.71
CA SER A 42 -1.81 8.54 8.37
C SER A 42 -1.08 7.49 7.54
N ILE A 43 -1.81 6.81 6.64
CA ILE A 43 -1.25 5.99 5.57
C ILE A 43 -1.69 6.65 4.27
N ALA A 44 -0.74 7.21 3.53
CA ALA A 44 -0.98 7.91 2.28
C ALA A 44 -1.19 6.92 1.10
N LEU A 45 -2.24 6.11 1.20
CA LEU A 45 -2.71 5.23 0.13
C LEU A 45 -4.13 5.65 -0.28
N PRO A 46 -4.45 5.74 -1.57
CA PRO A 46 -5.83 5.85 -2.04
C PRO A 46 -6.65 4.62 -1.63
N LEU A 47 -7.84 4.85 -1.08
CA LEU A 47 -8.78 3.78 -0.74
C LEU A 47 -9.97 3.81 -1.70
N VAL A 48 -10.03 2.83 -2.59
CA VAL A 48 -11.16 2.62 -3.50
C VAL A 48 -12.33 2.05 -2.70
N ARG A 49 -13.52 2.64 -2.90
CA ARG A 49 -14.79 2.20 -2.30
C ARG A 49 -15.75 1.92 -3.44
N MET A 50 -16.32 0.72 -3.49
CA MET A 50 -17.22 0.35 -4.60
C MET A 50 -18.56 1.09 -4.55
N GLU A 51 -19.01 1.43 -3.34
CA GLU A 51 -20.26 2.16 -3.10
C GLU A 51 -20.15 3.05 -1.86
N ALA A 52 -21.14 3.90 -1.64
CA ALA A 52 -21.20 4.83 -0.50
C ALA A 52 -21.40 4.14 0.88
N SER A 53 -21.84 2.88 0.89
CA SER A 53 -22.11 2.13 2.14
C SER A 53 -20.86 1.95 3.00
N GLN A 54 -21.01 2.06 4.32
CA GLN A 54 -19.90 1.79 5.26
C GLN A 54 -19.41 0.34 5.19
N LYS A 55 -20.30 -0.61 4.84
CA LYS A 55 -19.98 -2.04 4.68
C LYS A 55 -19.52 -2.39 3.26
N CYS A 56 -19.35 -1.42 2.35
CA CYS A 56 -18.92 -1.70 1.00
C CYS A 56 -17.52 -2.33 0.97
N ALA A 57 -17.26 -3.10 -0.09
CA ALA A 57 -15.93 -3.59 -0.41
C ALA A 57 -14.97 -2.41 -0.63
N LYS A 58 -13.78 -2.53 -0.04
CA LYS A 58 -12.72 -1.51 -0.12
C LYS A 58 -11.41 -2.16 -0.50
N GLY A 59 -10.60 -1.44 -1.24
CA GLY A 59 -9.29 -1.92 -1.67
C GLY A 59 -8.40 -0.80 -2.17
N VAL A 60 -7.22 -1.17 -2.62
CA VAL A 60 -6.20 -0.27 -3.16
C VAL A 60 -5.90 -0.71 -4.59
N HIS A 61 -5.82 0.24 -5.53
CA HIS A 61 -5.40 -0.09 -6.88
C HIS A 61 -3.94 -0.57 -6.88
N ILE A 62 -3.62 -1.55 -7.72
CA ILE A 62 -2.30 -2.19 -7.72
C ILE A 62 -1.15 -1.21 -8.00
N ASP A 63 -1.37 -0.24 -8.89
CA ASP A 63 -0.38 0.80 -9.20
C ASP A 63 -0.18 1.77 -8.04
N ASP A 64 -1.24 2.14 -7.33
CA ASP A 64 -1.14 3.01 -6.15
C ASP A 64 -0.34 2.32 -5.03
N LEU A 65 -0.57 1.01 -4.84
CA LEU A 65 0.19 0.21 -3.90
C LEU A 65 1.66 0.10 -4.32
N ALA A 66 1.94 -0.10 -5.61
CA ALA A 66 3.30 -0.15 -6.13
C ALA A 66 4.04 1.18 -5.89
N GLU A 67 3.41 2.31 -6.23
CA GLU A 67 4.00 3.63 -6.05
C GLU A 67 4.29 3.94 -4.58
N TYR A 68 3.38 3.55 -3.68
CA TYR A 68 3.59 3.69 -2.23
C TYR A 68 4.82 2.90 -1.77
N LEU A 69 4.94 1.63 -2.16
CA LEU A 69 6.06 0.77 -1.77
C LEU A 69 7.39 1.30 -2.34
N ASP A 70 7.39 1.77 -3.58
CA ASP A 70 8.58 2.36 -4.21
C ASP A 70 9.02 3.65 -3.50
N LYS A 71 8.09 4.52 -3.12
CA LYS A 71 8.38 5.71 -2.29
C LYS A 71 8.97 5.32 -0.94
N ARG A 72 8.41 4.31 -0.26
CA ARG A 72 8.94 3.81 1.03
C ARG A 72 10.36 3.26 0.86
N ARG A 73 10.61 2.50 -0.21
CA ARG A 73 11.95 1.97 -0.54
C ARG A 73 12.94 3.10 -0.82
N ALA A 74 12.57 4.09 -1.62
CA ALA A 74 13.44 5.22 -1.95
C ALA A 74 13.85 6.02 -0.69
N ALA A 75 12.90 6.26 0.21
CA ALA A 75 13.19 6.90 1.50
C ALA A 75 14.17 6.08 2.34
N ALA A 76 13.97 4.76 2.46
CA ALA A 76 14.85 3.88 3.22
C ALA A 76 16.26 3.79 2.61
N VAL A 77 16.38 3.76 1.29
CA VAL A 77 17.69 3.79 0.60
C VAL A 77 18.41 5.11 0.87
N LYS A 78 17.69 6.24 0.78
CA LYS A 78 18.26 7.56 1.09
C LYS A 78 18.76 7.63 2.53
N GLU A 79 17.97 7.16 3.49
CA GLU A 79 18.35 7.10 4.91
C GLU A 79 19.59 6.22 5.10
N CYS A 80 19.64 5.03 4.49
CA CYS A 80 20.79 4.14 4.56
C CYS A 80 22.09 4.80 4.05
N LEU A 81 22.04 5.49 2.91
CA LEU A 81 23.19 6.21 2.36
C LEU A 81 23.64 7.35 3.28
N GLN A 82 22.69 8.08 3.88
CA GLN A 82 22.99 9.13 4.86
C GLN A 82 23.71 8.58 6.09
N LEU A 83 23.28 7.41 6.59
CA LEU A 83 23.91 6.74 7.73
C LEU A 83 25.33 6.23 7.40
N GLN A 84 25.59 5.88 6.13
CA GLN A 84 26.92 5.47 5.65
C GLN A 84 27.85 6.66 5.34
N GLY A 85 27.35 7.90 5.38
CA GLY A 85 28.14 9.10 5.05
C GLY A 85 28.37 9.30 3.54
N LEU A 86 27.65 8.56 2.69
CA LEU A 86 27.70 8.67 1.24
C LEU A 86 26.58 9.63 0.80
N ARG A 87 26.93 10.79 0.23
CA ARG A 87 25.97 11.77 -0.30
C ARG A 87 26.03 11.82 -1.81
#